data_AF-A0A419SRG3-F1
#
_entry.id   AF-A0A419SRG3-F1
#
_cell.length_a   1.000
_cell.length_b   1.000
_cell.length_c   1.000
_cell.angle_alpha   90.00
_cell.angle_beta   90.00
_cell.angle_gamma   90.00
#
_symmetry.space_group_name_H-M   'P 1'
#
loop_
_entity.id
_entity.type
_entity.pdbx_description
1 polymer ?
#
loop_
_entity_poly.entity_id
_entity_poly.type
_entity_poly.pdbx_seq_one_letter_code
_entity_poly.pdbx_strand_id
1 'polypeptide(L)'
;MLLIDRKPTDIWKLLIPRKNILLAEGQGFEDLIFYYRDNLYFVHEDGAVVGMKRPREVEKIAPDELWELLFYAKDTFDYDDQGLFSIGSILLEMGYLTEVQQNQRKSYRVELVDMLDSSRVRSFELQSVSFQYALYRALLECHLLDLDGGESVEYEVLQIVEISQPLQQMHT
;
A
#
# COMPACT_ATOMS: atom_id res chain seq x y z
N MET A 1 13.85 -7.86 7.58
CA MET A 1 13.89 -6.46 7.09
C MET A 1 12.56 -5.86 7.45
N LEU A 2 12.57 -4.75 8.18
CA LEU A 2 11.35 -4.10 8.65
C LEU A 2 10.64 -3.45 7.47
N LEU A 3 9.32 -3.31 7.56
CA LEU A 3 8.55 -2.60 6.54
C LEU A 3 8.76 -1.09 6.65
N ILE A 4 9.05 -0.61 7.86
CA ILE A 4 9.32 0.80 8.15
C ILE A 4 10.60 1.37 7.53
N ASP A 5 11.57 0.51 7.23
CA ASP A 5 12.82 0.93 6.58
C ASP A 5 12.69 1.08 5.06
N ARG A 6 11.48 0.85 4.50
CA ARG A 6 11.24 0.89 3.06
C ARG A 6 10.73 2.26 2.63
N LYS A 7 11.08 2.65 1.40
CA LYS A 7 10.46 3.81 0.75
C LYS A 7 8.95 3.54 0.54
N PRO A 8 8.10 4.57 0.61
CA PRO A 8 6.67 4.43 0.32
C PRO A 8 6.38 3.71 -1.01
N THR A 9 7.12 4.04 -2.07
CA THR A 9 6.94 3.41 -3.40
C THR A 9 7.21 1.91 -3.39
N ASP A 10 8.11 1.42 -2.54
CA ASP A 10 8.36 -0.01 -2.37
C ASP A 10 7.22 -0.71 -1.64
N ILE A 11 6.59 -0.04 -0.68
CA ILE A 11 5.39 -0.56 0.01
C ILE A 11 4.23 -0.67 -0.98
N TRP A 12 4.02 0.37 -1.80
CA TRP A 12 3.02 0.33 -2.87
C TRP A 12 3.27 -0.80 -3.88
N LYS A 13 4.52 -1.02 -4.31
CA LYS A 13 4.87 -2.13 -5.21
C LYS A 13 4.56 -3.52 -4.64
N LEU A 14 4.54 -3.67 -3.31
CA LEU A 14 4.11 -4.91 -2.66
C LEU A 14 2.59 -5.10 -2.70
N LEU A 15 1.82 -4.03 -2.73
CA LEU A 15 0.36 -4.05 -2.77
C LEU A 15 -0.19 -4.23 -4.19
N ILE A 16 0.35 -3.47 -5.14
CA ILE A 16 -0.22 -3.34 -6.48
C ILE A 16 0.18 -4.54 -7.35
N PRO A 17 -0.78 -5.24 -7.99
CA PRO A 17 -0.46 -6.31 -8.92
C PRO A 17 0.46 -5.82 -10.03
N ARG A 18 1.54 -6.56 -10.34
CA ARG A 18 2.54 -6.15 -11.35
C ARG A 18 1.94 -5.81 -12.72
N LYS A 19 0.85 -6.48 -13.12
CA LYS A 19 0.09 -6.20 -14.36
C LYS A 19 -0.52 -4.78 -14.43
N ASN A 20 -0.67 -4.13 -13.28
CA ASN A 20 -1.24 -2.78 -13.15
C ASN A 20 -0.17 -1.69 -13.08
N ILE A 21 1.10 -2.07 -12.90
CA ILE A 21 2.21 -1.13 -12.75
C ILE A 21 2.70 -0.73 -14.15
N LEU A 22 2.76 0.57 -14.39
CA LEU A 22 3.22 1.19 -15.63
C LEU A 22 4.62 1.75 -15.42
N LEU A 23 5.63 0.87 -15.36
CA LEU A 23 7.03 1.28 -15.29
C LEU A 23 7.70 1.05 -16.65
N ALA A 24 8.53 2.00 -17.07
CA ALA A 24 9.47 1.78 -18.17
C ALA A 24 10.58 0.84 -17.67
N GLU A 25 10.76 -0.31 -18.32
CA GLU A 25 11.89 -1.17 -18.00
C GLU A 25 13.22 -0.42 -18.23
N GLY A 26 14.09 -0.38 -17.23
CA GLY A 26 15.46 0.12 -17.36
C GLY A 26 15.70 1.58 -16.97
N GLN A 27 14.68 2.33 -16.55
CA GLN A 27 14.86 3.66 -15.97
C GLN A 27 14.74 3.57 -14.44
N GLY A 28 15.75 4.04 -13.72
CA GLY A 28 15.79 4.05 -12.26
C GLY A 28 14.85 5.07 -11.63
N PHE A 29 13.58 5.09 -12.05
CA PHE A 29 12.56 5.93 -11.44
C PHE A 29 12.23 5.39 -10.05
N GLU A 30 12.43 6.25 -9.05
CA GLU A 30 12.06 5.97 -7.67
C GLU A 30 10.54 6.00 -7.49
N ASP A 31 9.87 6.81 -8.30
CA ASP A 31 8.42 6.95 -8.37
C ASP A 31 7.73 5.73 -8.99
N LEU A 32 6.44 5.59 -8.68
CA LEU A 32 5.58 4.51 -9.16
C LEU A 32 4.35 5.08 -9.85
N ILE A 33 4.10 4.62 -11.09
CA ILE A 33 2.84 4.84 -11.78
C ILE A 33 2.09 3.52 -11.88
N PHE A 34 0.81 3.52 -11.52
CA PHE A 34 -0.05 2.35 -11.72
C PHE A 34 -1.48 2.77 -12.06
N TYR A 35 -2.21 1.86 -12.69
CA TYR A 35 -3.66 2.03 -12.87
C TYR A 35 -4.44 1.14 -11.91
N TYR A 36 -5.57 1.65 -11.43
CA TYR A 36 -6.54 0.85 -10.69
C TYR A 36 -7.94 1.36 -11.02
N ARG A 37 -8.81 0.42 -11.45
CA ARG A 37 -10.11 0.76 -12.07
C ARG A 37 -9.93 1.76 -13.21
N ASP A 38 -10.66 2.86 -13.19
CA ASP A 38 -10.69 3.88 -14.25
C ASP A 38 -9.69 5.04 -14.02
N ASN A 39 -8.77 4.90 -13.05
CA ASN A 39 -7.82 5.94 -12.66
C ASN A 39 -6.37 5.50 -12.80
N LEU A 40 -5.49 6.48 -12.99
CA LEU A 40 -4.05 6.40 -12.80
C LEU A 40 -3.67 7.03 -11.46
N TYR A 41 -2.62 6.48 -10.86
CA TYR A 41 -2.05 6.94 -9.61
C TYR A 41 -0.55 7.07 -9.79
N PHE A 42 -0.05 8.22 -9.34
CA PHE A 42 1.33 8.62 -9.35
C PHE A 42 1.76 8.68 -7.88
N VAL A 43 2.72 7.84 -7.50
CA VAL A 43 3.28 7.79 -6.15
C VAL A 43 4.72 8.26 -6.23
N HIS A 44 5.02 9.36 -5.56
CA HIS A 44 6.36 9.90 -5.46
C HIS A 44 7.19 9.17 -4.41
N GLU A 45 8.52 9.27 -4.52
CA GLU A 45 9.48 8.66 -3.60
C GLU A 45 9.28 9.04 -2.13
N ASP A 46 8.72 10.23 -1.87
CA ASP A 46 8.42 10.78 -0.54
C ASP A 46 7.08 10.31 0.03
N GLY A 47 6.26 9.62 -0.77
CA GLY A 47 4.95 9.10 -0.38
C GLY A 47 3.76 9.92 -0.86
N ALA A 48 3.97 11.11 -1.45
CA ALA A 48 2.89 11.90 -2.03
C ALA A 48 2.20 11.12 -3.16
N VAL A 49 0.87 11.23 -3.23
CA VAL A 49 0.06 10.52 -4.23
C VAL A 49 -0.84 11.50 -4.96
N VAL A 50 -0.83 11.41 -6.29
CA VAL A 50 -1.78 12.12 -7.17
C VAL A 50 -2.54 11.12 -8.02
N GLY A 51 -3.87 11.26 -8.02
CA GLY A 51 -4.78 10.50 -8.86
C GLY A 51 -5.27 11.31 -10.06
N MET A 52 -5.49 10.67 -11.20
CA MET A 52 -6.21 11.26 -12.31
C MET A 52 -7.00 10.22 -13.08
N LYS A 53 -7.96 10.66 -13.89
CA LYS A 53 -8.69 9.76 -14.78
C LYS A 53 -7.76 9.12 -15.80
N ARG A 54 -7.87 7.80 -15.97
CA ARG A 54 -7.05 7.05 -16.92
C ARG A 54 -7.34 7.48 -18.37
N PRO A 55 -6.32 7.91 -19.14
CA PRO A 55 -6.46 8.17 -20.57
C PRO A 55 -6.83 6.92 -21.36
N ARG A 56 -7.47 7.11 -22.51
CA ARG A 56 -7.68 6.01 -23.47
C ARG A 56 -6.32 5.53 -23.99
N GLU A 57 -6.16 4.22 -24.15
CA GLU A 57 -4.94 3.61 -24.68
C GLU A 57 -3.66 3.94 -23.88
N VAL A 58 -3.78 4.06 -22.54
CA VAL A 58 -2.65 4.37 -21.64
C VAL A 58 -1.43 3.48 -21.85
N GLU A 59 -1.62 2.23 -22.29
CA GLU A 59 -0.56 1.27 -22.57
C GLU A 59 0.36 1.68 -23.73
N LYS A 60 -0.05 2.67 -24.54
CA LYS A 60 0.74 3.23 -25.64
C LYS A 60 1.50 4.50 -25.25
N ILE A 61 1.22 5.05 -24.08
CA ILE A 61 1.81 6.30 -23.59
C ILE A 61 3.05 5.95 -22.78
N ALA A 62 4.16 6.63 -23.06
CA ALA A 62 5.38 6.40 -22.32
C ALA A 62 5.26 6.97 -20.88
N PRO A 63 5.88 6.37 -19.86
CA PRO A 63 5.73 6.83 -18.47
C PRO A 63 6.14 8.28 -18.21
N ASP A 64 7.15 8.80 -18.93
CA ASP A 64 7.54 10.21 -18.91
C ASP A 64 6.44 11.11 -19.47
N GLU A 65 5.79 10.71 -20.56
CA GLU A 65 4.63 11.42 -21.11
C GLU A 65 3.42 11.38 -20.14
N LEU A 66 3.26 10.31 -19.34
CA LEU A 66 2.21 10.25 -18.31
C LEU A 66 2.41 11.32 -17.23
N TRP A 67 3.66 11.61 -16.85
CA TRP A 67 3.97 12.71 -15.92
C TRP A 67 3.64 14.07 -16.52
N GLU A 68 3.96 14.29 -17.79
CA GLU A 68 3.59 15.53 -18.48
C GLU A 68 2.07 15.73 -18.51
N LEU A 69 1.30 14.64 -18.72
CA LEU A 69 -0.16 14.71 -18.69
C LEU A 69 -0.72 15.16 -17.35
N LEU A 70 -0.06 14.85 -16.24
CA LEU A 70 -0.47 15.30 -14.90
C LEU A 70 -0.55 16.84 -14.83
N PHE A 71 0.43 17.55 -15.41
CA PHE A 71 0.49 19.01 -15.40
C PHE A 71 -0.62 19.67 -16.22
N TYR A 72 -1.13 18.99 -17.25
CA TYR A 72 -2.17 19.52 -18.14
C TYR A 72 -3.57 18.96 -17.85
N ALA A 73 -3.67 17.94 -16.99
CA ALA A 73 -4.94 17.34 -16.62
C ALA A 73 -5.77 18.33 -15.79
N LYS A 74 -7.03 18.51 -16.18
CA LYS A 74 -7.97 19.39 -15.47
C LYS A 74 -8.56 18.74 -14.21
N ASP A 75 -8.58 17.41 -14.20
CA ASP A 75 -9.22 16.59 -13.17
C ASP A 75 -8.14 15.70 -12.53
N THR A 76 -7.27 16.33 -11.74
CA THR A 76 -6.34 15.65 -10.82
C THR A 76 -6.89 15.70 -9.40
N PHE A 77 -6.48 14.74 -8.59
CA PHE A 77 -6.79 14.66 -7.18
C PHE A 77 -5.49 14.44 -6.42
N ASP A 78 -5.04 15.49 -5.74
CA ASP A 78 -3.90 15.43 -4.85
C ASP A 78 -4.38 15.00 -3.46
N TYR A 79 -3.84 13.89 -2.95
CA TYR A 79 -4.27 13.32 -1.67
C TYR A 79 -3.78 14.16 -0.48
N ASP A 80 -2.65 14.84 -0.60
CA ASP A 80 -2.10 15.69 0.45
C ASP A 80 -2.99 16.94 0.65
N ASP A 81 -3.52 17.50 -0.44
CA ASP A 81 -4.49 18.61 -0.40
C ASP A 81 -5.79 18.23 0.33
N GLN A 82 -6.09 16.93 0.45
CA GLN A 82 -7.25 16.41 1.19
C GLN A 82 -6.90 15.94 2.61
N GLY A 83 -5.65 16.09 3.04
CA GLY A 83 -5.19 15.63 4.35
C GLY A 83 -5.03 14.11 4.46
N LEU A 84 -4.86 13.40 3.33
CA LEU A 84 -4.73 11.95 3.26
C LEU A 84 -3.27 11.54 3.06
N PHE A 85 -2.52 11.47 4.16
CA PHE A 85 -1.07 11.26 4.10
C PHE A 85 -0.64 9.78 4.21
N SER A 86 -1.42 8.95 4.90
CA SER A 86 -1.06 7.54 5.10
C SER A 86 -1.54 6.67 3.94
N ILE A 87 -0.75 5.66 3.57
CA ILE A 87 -1.13 4.68 2.53
C ILE A 87 -2.49 4.05 2.87
N GLY A 88 -2.76 3.75 4.14
CA GLY A 88 -4.05 3.22 4.60
C GLY A 88 -5.24 4.12 4.25
N SER A 89 -5.11 5.43 4.49
CA SER A 89 -6.15 6.41 4.17
C SER A 89 -6.41 6.51 2.66
N ILE A 90 -5.33 6.56 1.87
CA ILE A 90 -5.38 6.63 0.40
C ILE A 90 -6.02 5.37 -0.17
N LEU A 91 -5.68 4.17 0.34
CA LEU A 91 -6.29 2.90 -0.08
C LEU A 91 -7.80 2.86 0.15
N LEU A 92 -8.30 3.44 1.26
CA LEU A 92 -9.73 3.53 1.54
C LEU A 92 -10.43 4.47 0.57
N GLU A 93 -9.88 5.66 0.35
CA GLU A 93 -10.44 6.66 -0.55
C GLU A 93 -10.48 6.18 -2.01
N MET A 94 -9.42 5.49 -2.47
CA MET A 94 -9.38 4.80 -3.76
C MET A 94 -10.43 3.67 -3.88
N GLY A 95 -10.98 3.23 -2.76
CA GLY A 95 -11.79 2.00 -2.66
C GLY A 95 -11.00 0.77 -3.09
N TYR A 96 -9.71 0.71 -2.76
CA TYR A 96 -8.81 -0.37 -3.16
C TYR A 96 -9.23 -1.69 -2.51
N LEU A 97 -9.29 -2.73 -3.35
CA LEU A 97 -9.56 -4.11 -2.95
C LEU A 97 -8.40 -4.98 -3.41
N THR A 98 -7.78 -5.67 -2.46
CA THR A 98 -6.70 -6.63 -2.73
C THR A 98 -7.27 -7.97 -3.21
N GLU A 99 -6.62 -8.59 -4.20
CA GLU A 99 -7.05 -9.90 -4.72
C GLU A 99 -6.75 -11.01 -3.69
N VAL A 100 -7.76 -11.82 -3.36
CA VAL A 100 -7.57 -13.00 -2.50
C VAL A 100 -7.02 -14.15 -3.34
N GLN A 101 -5.70 -14.31 -3.36
CA GLN A 101 -5.06 -15.43 -4.05
C GLN A 101 -5.29 -16.75 -3.27
N GLN A 102 -5.86 -17.76 -3.93
CA GLN A 102 -6.17 -19.04 -3.28
C GLN A 102 -4.94 -19.94 -3.09
N ASN A 103 -3.95 -19.85 -3.97
CA ASN A 103 -2.83 -20.80 -4.04
C ASN A 103 -1.61 -20.44 -3.17
N GLN A 104 -1.65 -19.36 -2.40
CA GLN A 104 -0.53 -18.88 -1.58
C GLN A 104 -0.99 -18.40 -0.20
N ARG A 105 -1.97 -19.10 0.38
CA ARG A 105 -2.51 -18.77 1.69
C ARG A 105 -1.61 -19.28 2.80
N LYS A 106 -1.18 -18.37 3.65
CA LYS A 106 -0.34 -18.62 4.81
C LYS A 106 -0.88 -17.86 6.01
N SER A 107 -0.34 -18.16 7.19
CA SER A 107 -0.65 -17.40 8.40
C SER A 107 0.45 -16.38 8.66
N TYR A 108 0.07 -15.18 9.06
CA TYR A 108 0.99 -14.08 9.31
C TYR A 108 0.73 -13.47 10.68
N ARG A 109 1.79 -13.13 11.40
CA ARG A 109 1.75 -12.19 12.51
C ARG A 109 2.13 -10.81 11.99
N VAL A 110 1.29 -9.83 12.29
CA VAL A 110 1.53 -8.42 11.99
C VAL A 110 1.91 -7.73 13.28
N GLU A 111 2.95 -6.90 13.23
CA GLU A 111 3.36 -6.02 14.31
C GLU A 111 3.35 -4.58 13.83
N LEU A 112 2.69 -3.71 14.60
CA LEU A 112 2.59 -2.28 14.41
C LEU A 112 3.29 -1.57 15.56
N VAL A 113 3.92 -0.44 15.29
CA VAL A 113 4.63 0.36 16.29
C VAL A 113 4.17 1.82 16.21
N ASP A 114 3.95 2.45 17.36
CA ASP A 114 3.74 3.89 17.45
C ASP A 114 5.10 4.60 17.30
N MET A 115 5.22 5.44 16.29
CA MET A 115 6.44 6.19 15.97
C MET A 115 6.71 7.31 16.95
N LEU A 116 5.70 7.78 17.67
CA LEU A 116 5.83 8.78 18.71
C LEU A 116 6.20 8.15 20.07
N ASP A 117 5.91 6.86 20.26
CA ASP A 117 6.26 6.07 21.45
C ASP A 117 6.54 4.61 21.09
N SER A 118 7.80 4.31 20.75
CA SER A 118 8.22 2.98 20.28
C SER A 118 8.04 1.85 21.31
N SER A 119 7.68 2.15 22.55
CA SER A 119 7.28 1.15 23.54
C SER A 119 5.87 0.59 23.30
N ARG A 120 5.03 1.31 22.54
CA ARG A 120 3.67 0.90 22.20
C ARG A 120 3.66 0.09 20.92
N VAL A 121 3.70 -1.22 21.11
CA VAL A 121 3.59 -2.19 20.02
C VAL A 121 2.22 -2.86 20.06
N ARG A 122 1.56 -2.98 18.90
CA ARG A 122 0.37 -3.81 18.71
C ARG A 122 0.69 -4.99 17.82
N SER A 123 0.06 -6.12 18.09
CA SER A 123 0.23 -7.31 17.25
C SER A 123 -1.08 -8.06 17.08
N PHE A 124 -1.26 -8.67 15.91
CA PHE A 124 -2.39 -9.52 15.60
C PHE A 124 -2.00 -10.58 14.56
N GLU A 125 -2.83 -11.62 14.44
CA GLU A 125 -2.58 -12.73 13.53
C GLU A 125 -3.67 -12.83 12.47
N LEU A 126 -3.25 -13.08 11.23
CA LEU A 126 -4.12 -13.33 10.09
C LEU A 126 -3.92 -14.77 9.61
N GLN A 127 -5.01 -15.52 9.50
CA GLN A 127 -4.96 -16.94 9.16
C GLN A 127 -5.36 -17.18 7.71
N SER A 128 -4.56 -17.98 6.98
CA SER A 128 -4.86 -18.40 5.61
C SER A 128 -5.12 -17.24 4.63
N VAL A 129 -4.22 -16.24 4.63
CA VAL A 129 -4.28 -15.07 3.74
C VAL A 129 -3.04 -14.99 2.85
N SER A 130 -3.09 -14.19 1.79
CA SER A 130 -1.87 -13.81 1.04
C SER A 130 -1.08 -12.75 1.80
N PHE A 131 0.22 -12.63 1.50
CA PHE A 131 1.04 -11.55 2.06
C PHE A 131 0.48 -10.16 1.71
N GLN A 132 0.05 -9.96 0.46
CA GLN A 132 -0.55 -8.69 0.03
C GLN A 132 -1.82 -8.35 0.82
N TYR A 133 -2.63 -9.35 1.17
CA TYR A 133 -3.78 -9.13 2.04
C TYR A 133 -3.33 -8.77 3.46
N ALA A 134 -2.31 -9.45 4.00
CA ALA A 134 -1.77 -9.10 5.32
C ALA A 134 -1.23 -7.66 5.36
N LEU A 135 -0.49 -7.24 4.34
CA LEU A 135 0.01 -5.86 4.21
C LEU A 135 -1.12 -4.84 4.08
N TYR A 136 -2.09 -5.12 3.19
CA TYR A 136 -3.29 -4.28 3.04
C TYR A 136 -4.00 -4.09 4.38
N ARG A 137 -4.22 -5.19 5.14
CA ARG A 137 -4.88 -5.11 6.45
C ARG A 137 -4.04 -4.39 7.50
N ALA A 138 -2.72 -4.55 7.49
CA ALA A 138 -1.82 -3.86 8.40
C ALA A 138 -1.89 -2.34 8.22
N LEU A 139 -1.83 -1.87 6.98
CA LEU A 139 -1.90 -0.43 6.65
C LEU A 139 -3.25 0.20 6.98
N LEU A 140 -4.35 -0.55 6.78
CA LEU A 140 -5.66 -0.11 7.22
C LEU A 140 -5.75 0.00 8.75
N GLU A 141 -5.19 -0.97 9.47
CA GLU A 141 -5.19 -0.96 10.93
C GLU A 141 -4.37 0.22 11.49
N CYS A 142 -3.20 0.51 10.91
CA CYS A 142 -2.43 1.72 11.22
C CYS A 142 -3.30 2.98 11.14
N HIS A 143 -3.95 3.19 10.00
CA HIS A 143 -4.79 4.36 9.80
C HIS A 143 -5.98 4.42 10.79
N LEU A 144 -6.61 3.29 11.11
CA LEU A 144 -7.69 3.27 12.11
C LEU A 144 -7.18 3.63 13.51
N LEU A 145 -5.99 3.16 13.89
CA LEU A 145 -5.37 3.52 15.16
C LEU A 145 -4.98 5.00 15.21
N ASP A 146 -4.51 5.57 14.10
CA ASP A 146 -4.20 7.00 14.00
C ASP A 146 -5.47 7.86 14.12
N LEU A 147 -6.58 7.44 13.52
CA LEU A 147 -7.87 8.11 13.68
C LEU A 147 -8.37 8.07 15.14
N ASP A 148 -8.24 6.92 15.80
CA ASP A 148 -8.67 6.73 17.19
C ASP A 148 -7.80 7.51 18.19
N GLY A 149 -6.49 7.60 17.92
CA GLY A 149 -5.53 8.28 18.78
C GLY A 149 -5.31 9.77 18.44
N GLY A 150 -5.73 10.22 17.26
CA GLY A 150 -5.49 11.57 16.76
C GLY A 150 -4.00 11.92 16.69
N GLU A 151 -3.66 13.18 16.94
CA GLU A 151 -2.28 13.69 16.90
C GLU A 151 -1.33 13.10 17.97
N SER A 152 -1.80 12.15 18.79
CA SER A 152 -1.03 11.59 19.91
C SER A 152 -0.36 10.24 19.62
N VAL A 153 -0.60 9.69 18.43
CA VAL A 153 -0.04 8.42 17.95
C VAL A 153 0.26 8.53 16.46
N GLU A 154 1.23 7.74 16.01
CA GLU A 154 1.51 7.57 14.58
C GLU A 154 1.93 6.11 14.35
N TYR A 155 0.99 5.25 13.96
CA TYR A 155 1.22 3.82 13.84
C TYR A 155 1.78 3.45 12.47
N GLU A 156 2.91 2.76 12.47
CA GLU A 156 3.52 2.20 11.27
C GLU A 156 3.64 0.68 11.33
N VAL A 157 3.67 0.06 10.14
CA VAL A 157 3.87 -1.39 10.05
C VAL A 157 5.33 -1.71 10.32
N LEU A 158 5.62 -2.26 11.49
CA LEU A 158 6.97 -2.68 11.85
C LEU A 158 7.40 -3.89 11.01
N GLN A 159 6.63 -4.97 11.08
CA GLN A 159 6.89 -6.19 10.32
C GLN A 159 5.66 -7.07 10.13
N ILE A 160 5.74 -7.92 9.10
CA ILE A 160 4.78 -8.98 8.82
C ILE A 160 5.57 -10.28 8.67
N VAL A 161 5.37 -11.20 9.60
CA VAL A 161 6.14 -12.44 9.71
C VAL A 161 5.23 -13.62 9.43
N GLU A 162 5.64 -14.50 8.52
CA GLU A 162 4.97 -15.77 8.31
C GLU A 162 5.10 -16.65 9.57
N ILE A 163 3.98 -17.15 10.07
CA ILE A 163 3.93 -18.03 11.22
C ILE A 163 3.43 -19.41 10.80
N SER A 164 4.05 -20.45 11.34
CA SER A 164 3.52 -21.80 11.21
C SER A 164 2.24 -21.91 12.04
N GLN A 165 1.15 -22.42 11.47
CA GLN A 165 0.03 -22.87 12.28
C GLN A 165 0.56 -23.95 13.24
N PRO A 166 0.16 -23.95 14.53
CA PRO A 166 0.42 -25.12 15.36
C PRO A 166 -0.22 -26.31 14.65
N LEU A 167 0.59 -27.35 14.39
CA LEU A 167 0.09 -28.66 14.01
C LEU A 167 -0.98 -29.01 15.04
N GLN A 168 -2.26 -28.89 14.68
CA GLN A 168 -3.31 -29.55 15.43
C GLN A 168 -2.91 -31.02 15.38
N GLN A 169 -2.45 -31.53 16.52
CA GLN A 169 -2.24 -32.94 16.70
C GLN A 169 -3.57 -33.59 16.33
N MET A 170 -3.60 -34.27 15.19
CA MET A 170 -4.70 -35.14 14.83
C MET A 170 -4.72 -36.21 15.92
N HIS A 171 -5.56 -36.01 16.92
CA HIS A 171 -5.91 -37.07 17.84
C HIS A 171 -6.63 -38.13 17.00
N THR A 172 -5.87 -39.23 16.81
CA THR A 172 -6.24 -40.62 16.50
C THR A 172 -7.72 -40.93 16.46
#